data_AF-A0A424J6F8-F1
#
_entry.id   AF-A0A424J6F8-F1
#
_cell.length_a   1.000
_cell.length_b   1.000
_cell.length_c   1.000
_cell.angle_alpha   90.00
_cell.angle_beta   90.00
_cell.angle_gamma   90.00
#
_symmetry.space_group_name_H-M   'P 1'
#
loop_
_entity.id
_entity.type
_entity.pdbx_description
1 polymer ?
#
loop_
_entity_poly.entity_id
_entity_poly.type
_entity_poly.pdbx_seq_one_letter_code
_entity_poly.pdbx_strand_id
1 'polypeptide(L)'
;MKASIPDKNTQRGWVLVIGLVVLVMLTLIAMALMRTTLLEEKMAGASRDINLSFEAAEAGLRGAEAFIESQADDSAFTATGSGLYAQGTAAGNLEPAPFGTNWVNDNSKVLSSTPTGVTSAPRYMIKKVGESGGEGSLNIGGYGETDLTQKSVIYRITARGTGGSDSTQTILRSHYARAY
;
A
#
# COMPACT_ATOMS: atom_id res chain seq x y z
N MET A 1 -8.65 57.11 77.98
CA MET A 1 -8.03 56.64 76.73
C MET A 1 -7.64 55.18 76.89
N LYS A 2 -8.28 54.26 76.18
CA LYS A 2 -7.86 52.86 76.06
C LYS A 2 -7.94 52.51 74.58
N ALA A 3 -6.79 52.27 73.95
CA ALA A 3 -6.69 51.95 72.54
C ALA A 3 -7.20 50.53 72.27
N SER A 4 -8.16 50.41 71.36
CA SER A 4 -8.65 49.14 70.83
C SER A 4 -7.67 48.64 69.77
N ILE A 5 -6.98 47.53 70.03
CA ILE A 5 -6.11 46.86 69.06
C ILE A 5 -7.00 46.01 68.14
N PRO A 6 -6.93 46.16 66.81
CA PRO A 6 -7.75 45.37 65.90
C PRO A 6 -7.30 43.91 65.90
N ASP A 7 -8.26 43.00 66.09
CA ASP A 7 -8.03 41.55 66.01
C ASP A 7 -7.49 41.17 64.64
N LYS A 8 -6.29 40.59 64.63
CA LYS A 8 -5.62 40.11 63.43
C LYS A 8 -6.30 38.81 63.00
N ASN A 9 -7.34 38.95 62.19
CA ASN A 9 -8.12 37.86 61.64
C ASN A 9 -7.18 36.87 60.90
N THR A 10 -6.94 35.71 61.51
CA THR A 10 -5.99 34.71 61.00
C THR A 10 -6.73 33.78 60.04
N GLN A 11 -6.68 34.12 58.75
CA GLN A 11 -7.15 33.24 57.68
C GLN A 11 -6.32 31.95 57.66
N ARG A 12 -6.85 30.88 58.26
CA ARG A 12 -6.26 29.53 58.22
C ARG A 12 -7.36 28.53 57.86
N GLY A 13 -7.30 27.98 56.65
CA GLY A 13 -8.22 26.91 56.23
C GLY A 13 -8.30 26.63 54.73
N TRP A 14 -7.94 27.58 53.86
CA TRP A 14 -8.20 27.44 52.41
C TRP A 14 -7.03 26.94 51.55
N VAL A 15 -5.83 26.80 52.11
CA VAL A 15 -4.62 26.40 51.36
C VAL A 15 -4.77 25.02 50.72
N LEU A 16 -5.36 24.04 51.43
CA LEU A 16 -5.57 22.69 50.90
C LEU A 16 -6.53 22.70 49.70
N VAL A 17 -7.61 23.49 49.79
CA VAL A 17 -8.62 23.59 48.72
C VAL A 17 -8.01 24.21 47.46
N ILE A 18 -7.28 25.31 47.62
CA ILE A 18 -6.58 25.97 46.51
C ILE A 18 -5.53 25.05 45.91
N GLY A 19 -4.76 24.33 46.75
CA GLY A 19 -3.78 23.34 46.30
C GLY A 19 -4.43 22.21 45.49
N LEU A 20 -5.58 21.69 45.92
CA LEU A 20 -6.32 20.68 45.18
C LEU A 20 -6.84 21.19 43.84
N VAL A 21 -7.40 22.41 43.80
CA VAL A 21 -7.88 23.03 42.56
C VAL A 21 -6.73 23.20 41.56
N VAL A 22 -5.59 23.71 42.00
CA VAL A 22 -4.40 23.86 41.15
C VAL A 22 -3.89 22.50 40.68
N LEU A 23 -3.83 21.50 41.56
CA LEU A 23 -3.42 20.14 41.20
C LEU A 23 -4.33 19.55 40.11
N VAL A 24 -5.66 19.65 40.28
CA VAL A 24 -6.62 19.18 39.28
C VAL A 24 -6.45 19.94 37.96
N MET A 25 -6.30 21.26 38.00
CA MET A 25 -6.05 22.05 36.78
C MET A 25 -4.78 21.60 36.05
N LEU A 26 -3.69 21.36 36.77
CA LEU A 26 -2.44 20.85 36.18
C LEU A 26 -2.63 19.46 35.55
N THR A 27 -3.39 18.56 36.19
CA THR A 27 -3.66 17.23 35.61
C THR A 27 -4.50 17.30 34.33
N LEU A 28 -5.49 18.20 34.28
CA LEU A 28 -6.31 18.40 33.08
C LEU A 28 -5.48 18.94 31.92
N ILE A 29 -4.58 19.90 32.19
CA ILE A 29 -3.65 20.43 31.19
C ILE A 29 -2.70 19.33 30.70
N ALA A 30 -2.13 18.54 31.61
CA ALA A 30 -1.23 17.44 31.26
C ALA A 30 -1.93 16.39 30.36
N MET A 31 -3.16 15.99 30.71
CA MET A 31 -3.95 15.05 29.89
C MET A 31 -4.31 15.64 28.52
N ALA A 32 -4.63 16.94 28.44
CA ALA A 32 -4.91 17.60 27.17
C ALA A 32 -3.71 17.55 26.22
N LEU A 33 -2.49 17.74 26.73
CA LEU A 33 -1.25 17.63 25.95
C LEU A 33 -1.00 16.19 25.45
N MET A 34 -1.27 15.16 26.27
CA MET A 34 -1.07 13.75 25.87
C MET A 34 -2.00 13.31 24.73
N ARG A 35 -3.22 13.86 24.64
CA ARG A 35 -4.18 13.49 23.59
C ARG A 35 -3.64 13.78 22.19
N THR A 36 -2.92 14.89 22.02
CA THR A 36 -2.32 15.25 20.73
C THR A 36 -1.21 14.26 20.36
N THR A 37 -0.33 13.93 21.32
CA THR A 37 0.75 12.95 21.10
C THR A 37 0.22 11.58 20.69
N LEU A 38 -0.87 11.11 21.30
CA LEU A 38 -1.49 9.84 20.93
C LEU A 38 -2.08 9.85 19.51
N LEU A 39 -2.62 10.99 19.06
CA LEU A 39 -3.10 11.13 17.69
C LEU A 39 -1.95 11.15 16.69
N GLU A 40 -0.87 11.86 17.00
CA GLU A 40 0.34 11.89 16.18
C GLU A 40 0.98 10.50 16.07
N GLU A 41 1.04 9.74 17.16
CA GLU A 41 1.53 8.35 17.18
C GLU A 41 0.67 7.44 16.29
N LYS A 42 -0.66 7.54 16.38
CA LYS A 42 -1.59 6.79 15.53
C LYS A 42 -1.44 7.15 14.05
N MET A 43 -1.29 8.43 13.74
CA MET A 43 -1.06 8.89 12.36
C MET A 43 0.28 8.42 11.83
N ALA A 44 1.34 8.47 12.65
CA ALA A 44 2.66 7.95 12.29
C ALA A 44 2.62 6.43 12.04
N GLY A 45 1.89 5.68 12.88
CA GLY A 45 1.67 4.24 12.70
C GLY A 45 0.94 3.93 11.39
N ALA A 46 -0.17 4.63 11.11
CA ALA A 46 -0.94 4.46 9.88
C ALA A 46 -0.12 4.83 8.63
N SER A 47 0.63 5.93 8.67
CA SER A 47 1.52 6.36 7.58
C SER A 47 2.59 5.31 7.28
N ARG A 48 3.23 4.77 8.32
CA ARG A 48 4.19 3.67 8.18
C ARG A 48 3.56 2.42 7.56
N ASP A 49 2.36 2.05 7.99
CA ASP A 49 1.65 0.87 7.49
C ASP A 49 1.29 1.01 6.00
N ILE A 50 0.87 2.20 5.58
CA ILE A 50 0.58 2.53 4.17
C ILE A 50 1.84 2.50 3.32
N ASN A 51 2.96 3.06 3.80
CA ASN A 51 4.23 3.02 3.08
C ASN A 51 4.70 1.57 2.89
N LEU A 52 4.57 0.76 3.94
CA LEU A 52 4.95 -0.65 3.90
C LEU A 52 4.06 -1.45 2.93
N SER A 53 2.74 -1.21 2.91
CA SER A 53 1.85 -1.85 1.94
C SER A 53 2.14 -1.42 0.50
N PHE A 54 2.59 -0.18 0.29
CA PHE A 54 3.01 0.34 -1.02
C PHE A 54 4.31 -0.33 -1.50
N GLU A 55 5.34 -0.37 -0.65
CA GLU A 55 6.61 -1.07 -0.94
C GLU A 55 6.36 -2.57 -1.24
N ALA A 56 5.46 -3.20 -0.49
CA ALA A 56 5.04 -4.58 -0.72
C ALA A 56 4.38 -4.77 -2.09
N ALA A 57 3.50 -3.83 -2.48
CA ALA A 57 2.85 -3.87 -3.80
C ALA A 57 3.86 -3.65 -4.93
N GLU A 58 4.85 -2.76 -4.74
CA GLU A 58 5.93 -2.54 -5.70
C GLU A 58 6.82 -3.79 -5.85
N ALA A 59 7.14 -4.47 -4.75
CA ALA A 59 7.86 -5.75 -4.80
C ALA A 59 7.07 -6.80 -5.60
N GLY A 60 5.75 -6.86 -5.42
CA GLY A 60 4.87 -7.71 -6.23
C GLY A 60 4.89 -7.35 -7.72
N LEU A 61 4.92 -6.05 -8.04
CA LEU A 61 5.02 -5.56 -9.42
C LEU A 61 6.35 -5.99 -10.07
N ARG A 62 7.48 -5.72 -9.40
CA ARG A 62 8.81 -6.11 -9.88
C ARG A 62 8.95 -7.62 -10.03
N GLY A 63 8.36 -8.39 -9.11
CA GLY A 63 8.33 -9.85 -9.21
C GLY A 63 7.53 -10.36 -10.42
N ALA A 64 6.44 -9.68 -10.76
CA ALA A 64 5.68 -9.97 -11.97
C ALA A 64 6.47 -9.63 -13.25
N GLU A 65 7.17 -8.49 -13.27
CA GLU A 65 8.07 -8.10 -14.37
C GLU A 65 9.19 -9.12 -14.54
N ALA A 66 9.85 -9.54 -13.45
CA ALA A 66 10.86 -10.59 -13.50
C ALA A 66 10.30 -11.93 -14.00
N PHE A 67 9.05 -12.28 -13.64
CA PHE A 67 8.39 -13.46 -14.19
C PHE A 67 8.16 -13.32 -15.70
N ILE A 68 7.71 -12.16 -16.16
CA ILE A 68 7.56 -11.88 -17.60
C ILE A 68 8.90 -12.01 -18.29
N GLU A 69 9.97 -11.39 -17.77
CA GLU A 69 11.34 -11.45 -18.32
C GLU A 69 11.94 -12.86 -18.34
N SER A 70 11.53 -13.74 -17.44
CA SER A 70 12.00 -15.13 -17.43
C SER A 70 11.39 -16.01 -18.53
N GLN A 71 10.34 -15.55 -19.23
CA GLN A 71 9.71 -16.32 -20.30
C GLN A 71 10.53 -16.23 -21.60
N ALA A 72 10.57 -17.30 -22.40
CA ALA A 72 11.23 -17.26 -23.72
C ALA A 72 10.33 -16.65 -24.81
N ASP A 73 9.02 -16.77 -24.66
CA ASP A 73 7.98 -16.27 -25.56
C ASP A 73 6.71 -15.89 -24.77
N ASP A 74 5.66 -15.46 -25.46
CA ASP A 74 4.38 -15.10 -24.84
C ASP A 74 3.41 -16.29 -24.65
N SER A 75 3.85 -17.53 -24.89
CA SER A 75 2.99 -18.71 -24.86
C SER A 75 2.31 -18.92 -23.50
N ALA A 76 3.01 -18.59 -22.42
CA ALA A 76 2.50 -18.64 -21.05
C ALA A 76 1.28 -17.73 -20.81
N PHE A 77 1.05 -16.74 -21.68
CA PHE A 77 -0.03 -15.76 -21.58
C PHE A 77 -1.13 -15.96 -22.64
N THR A 78 -1.15 -17.12 -23.30
CA THR A 78 -2.22 -17.51 -24.24
C THR A 78 -3.40 -18.19 -23.54
N ALA A 79 -3.17 -18.73 -22.34
CA ALA A 79 -4.19 -19.33 -21.50
C ALA A 79 -4.38 -18.54 -20.20
N THR A 80 -5.59 -18.56 -19.66
CA THR A 80 -5.90 -17.93 -18.38
C THR A 80 -5.81 -18.96 -17.24
N GLY A 81 -5.12 -18.61 -16.17
CA GLY A 81 -5.05 -19.41 -14.95
C GLY A 81 -3.94 -18.95 -14.00
N SER A 82 -4.11 -19.22 -12.70
CA SER A 82 -3.12 -18.93 -11.66
C SER A 82 -2.58 -17.49 -11.71
N GLY A 83 -3.47 -16.51 -11.93
CA GLY A 83 -3.12 -15.09 -12.02
C GLY A 83 -2.59 -14.59 -13.37
N LEU A 84 -2.50 -15.45 -14.39
CA LEU A 84 -2.23 -15.05 -15.77
C LEU A 84 -3.56 -14.96 -16.53
N TYR A 85 -3.74 -13.92 -17.33
CA TYR A 85 -4.97 -13.68 -18.09
C TYR A 85 -4.63 -13.45 -19.55
N ALA A 86 -5.18 -14.30 -20.42
CA ALA A 86 -4.99 -14.24 -21.85
C ALA A 86 -5.66 -12.99 -22.46
N GLN A 87 -5.29 -12.62 -23.68
CA GLN A 87 -5.89 -11.48 -24.37
C GLN A 87 -7.39 -11.70 -24.65
N GLY A 88 -8.14 -10.61 -24.85
CA GLY A 88 -9.54 -10.63 -25.27
C GLY A 88 -10.52 -10.41 -24.14
N THR A 89 -11.81 -10.50 -24.50
CA THR A 89 -12.97 -10.10 -23.68
C THR A 89 -13.85 -11.28 -23.27
N ALA A 90 -13.48 -12.51 -23.60
CA ALA A 90 -14.17 -13.71 -23.12
C ALA A 90 -14.15 -13.73 -21.58
N ALA A 91 -15.24 -14.20 -20.96
CA ALA A 91 -15.42 -14.13 -19.50
C ALA A 91 -14.24 -14.73 -18.72
N GLY A 92 -13.68 -15.85 -19.20
CA GLY A 92 -12.52 -16.49 -18.58
C GLY A 92 -11.21 -15.71 -18.72
N ASN A 93 -11.11 -14.74 -19.63
CA ASN A 93 -9.91 -13.94 -19.87
C ASN A 93 -9.96 -12.58 -19.15
N LEU A 94 -11.09 -12.21 -18.55
CA LEU A 94 -11.20 -10.97 -17.80
C LEU A 94 -10.47 -11.12 -16.47
N GLU A 95 -9.60 -10.15 -16.17
CA GLU A 95 -9.02 -10.06 -14.82
C GLU A 95 -10.14 -9.75 -13.81
N PRO A 96 -10.13 -10.37 -12.62
CA PRO A 96 -11.07 -10.07 -11.55
C PRO A 96 -10.99 -8.60 -11.14
N ALA A 97 -12.11 -8.07 -10.62
CA ALA A 97 -12.13 -6.74 -10.04
C ALA A 97 -11.17 -6.68 -8.83
N PRO A 98 -10.12 -5.85 -8.86
CA PRO A 98 -9.02 -5.93 -7.90
C PRO A 98 -9.43 -5.61 -6.45
N PHE A 99 -10.43 -4.74 -6.27
CA PHE A 99 -10.97 -4.34 -4.96
C PHE A 99 -12.18 -5.16 -4.51
N GLY A 100 -12.80 -5.93 -5.40
CA GLY A 100 -14.05 -6.66 -5.13
C GLY A 100 -13.89 -8.18 -5.03
N THR A 101 -12.70 -8.70 -5.33
CA THR A 101 -12.42 -10.14 -5.36
C THR A 101 -11.33 -10.47 -4.36
N ASN A 102 -11.45 -11.59 -3.64
CA ASN A 102 -10.34 -12.07 -2.83
C ASN A 102 -9.24 -12.65 -3.71
N TRP A 103 -7.98 -12.33 -3.40
CA TRP A 103 -6.82 -12.78 -4.17
C TRP A 103 -6.34 -14.11 -3.62
N VAL A 104 -6.53 -15.18 -4.39
CA VAL A 104 -6.20 -16.57 -4.06
C VAL A 104 -5.34 -17.18 -5.16
N ASN A 105 -4.82 -18.39 -4.95
CA ASN A 105 -3.89 -19.03 -5.89
C ASN A 105 -4.49 -19.28 -7.28
N ASP A 106 -5.82 -19.44 -7.38
CA ASP A 106 -6.49 -19.66 -8.66
C ASP A 106 -6.48 -18.41 -9.54
N ASN A 107 -6.55 -17.22 -8.94
CA ASN A 107 -6.75 -15.95 -9.64
C ASN A 107 -5.57 -14.96 -9.50
N SER A 108 -4.54 -15.30 -8.73
CA SER A 108 -3.36 -14.47 -8.49
C SER A 108 -2.14 -15.34 -8.18
N LYS A 109 -0.95 -14.82 -8.47
CA LYS A 109 0.31 -15.41 -8.02
C LYS A 109 0.77 -14.76 -6.73
N VAL A 110 1.42 -15.54 -5.88
CA VAL A 110 2.10 -15.04 -4.68
C VAL A 110 3.58 -14.80 -5.01
N LEU A 111 4.13 -13.70 -4.50
CA LEU A 111 5.56 -13.42 -4.58
C LEU A 111 6.34 -14.33 -3.63
N SER A 112 7.28 -15.12 -4.15
CA SER A 112 8.06 -16.06 -3.33
C SER A 112 8.98 -15.38 -2.31
N SER A 113 9.51 -14.19 -2.63
CA SER A 113 10.36 -13.38 -1.75
C SER A 113 9.54 -12.31 -1.04
N THR A 114 9.04 -12.60 0.16
CA THR A 114 8.21 -11.66 0.92
C THR A 114 9.06 -10.55 1.54
N PRO A 115 8.74 -9.25 1.31
CA PRO A 115 9.41 -8.14 1.97
C PRO A 115 9.31 -8.21 3.49
N THR A 116 10.31 -7.71 4.22
CA THR A 116 10.30 -7.77 5.69
C THR A 116 9.26 -6.83 6.29
N GLY A 117 8.53 -7.28 7.31
CA GLY A 117 7.59 -6.46 8.09
C GLY A 117 6.15 -6.52 7.60
N VAL A 118 5.87 -7.13 6.45
CA VAL A 118 4.50 -7.34 5.97
C VAL A 118 3.90 -8.60 6.59
N THR A 119 2.59 -8.61 6.80
CA THR A 119 1.89 -9.79 7.36
C THR A 119 1.71 -10.90 6.33
N SER A 120 1.35 -10.53 5.10
CA SER A 120 1.10 -11.46 4.01
C SER A 120 2.01 -11.18 2.82
N ALA A 121 2.43 -12.25 2.14
CA ALA A 121 3.21 -12.13 0.92
C ALA A 121 2.45 -11.35 -0.17
N PRO A 122 3.10 -10.41 -0.89
CA PRO A 122 2.47 -9.71 -1.99
C PRO A 122 1.94 -10.66 -3.05
N ARG A 123 0.84 -10.27 -3.70
CA ARG A 123 0.26 -11.03 -4.80
C ARG A 123 0.18 -10.19 -6.06
N TYR A 124 0.19 -10.82 -7.23
CA TYR A 124 0.11 -10.12 -8.52
C TYR A 124 -0.71 -10.91 -9.55
N MET A 125 -1.22 -10.18 -10.53
CA MET A 125 -1.95 -10.67 -11.70
C MET A 125 -1.33 -10.05 -12.95
N ILE A 126 -1.25 -10.82 -14.03
CA ILE A 126 -0.69 -10.37 -15.31
C ILE A 126 -1.72 -10.62 -16.40
N LYS A 127 -2.16 -9.55 -17.06
CA LYS A 127 -3.08 -9.59 -18.20
C LYS A 127 -2.32 -9.23 -19.47
N LYS A 128 -2.38 -10.10 -20.48
CA LYS A 128 -1.96 -9.74 -21.84
C LYS A 128 -3.01 -8.80 -22.45
N VAL A 129 -2.59 -7.60 -22.82
CA VAL A 129 -3.49 -6.55 -23.35
C VAL A 129 -3.39 -6.45 -24.87
N GLY A 130 -2.16 -6.51 -25.39
CA GLY A 130 -1.85 -6.23 -26.79
C GLY A 130 -0.58 -6.91 -27.23
N GLU A 131 -0.41 -7.04 -28.53
CA GLU A 131 0.87 -7.35 -29.15
C GLU A 131 1.03 -6.51 -30.42
N SER A 132 2.26 -6.13 -30.72
CA SER A 132 2.69 -5.45 -31.94
C SER A 132 3.82 -6.27 -32.56
N GLY A 133 3.61 -6.74 -33.78
CA GLY A 133 4.54 -7.54 -34.57
C GLY A 133 3.81 -8.07 -35.80
N GLY A 134 4.44 -8.04 -36.97
CA GLY A 134 3.82 -8.29 -38.28
C GLY A 134 3.84 -7.08 -39.22
N GLU A 135 3.55 -7.32 -40.50
CA GLU A 135 3.55 -6.30 -41.56
C GLU A 135 2.64 -5.11 -41.18
N GLY A 136 3.21 -3.91 -41.08
CA GLY A 136 2.48 -2.68 -40.73
C GLY A 136 2.39 -2.35 -39.23
N SER A 137 3.06 -3.10 -38.35
CA SER A 137 3.13 -2.78 -36.91
C SER A 137 4.17 -1.70 -36.58
N LEU A 138 3.93 -0.92 -35.51
CA LEU A 138 4.89 0.06 -35.01
C LEU A 138 6.07 -0.66 -34.33
N ASN A 139 7.25 -0.55 -34.92
CA ASN A 139 8.49 -1.03 -34.31
C ASN A 139 8.79 -0.21 -33.04
N ILE A 140 9.03 -0.89 -31.92
CA ILE A 140 9.37 -0.28 -30.62
C ILE A 140 10.87 -0.40 -30.28
N GLY A 141 11.66 -1.06 -31.14
CA GLY A 141 13.08 -1.40 -30.95
C GLY A 141 14.06 -0.33 -31.45
N GLY A 142 13.64 0.61 -32.30
CA GLY A 142 14.40 1.83 -32.60
C GLY A 142 14.28 2.34 -34.03
N TYR A 143 14.76 3.57 -34.25
CA TYR A 143 14.81 4.16 -35.60
C TYR A 143 15.82 3.43 -36.48
N GLY A 144 15.35 2.82 -37.58
CA GLY A 144 16.19 2.15 -38.59
C GLY A 144 16.23 0.63 -38.50
N GLU A 145 15.58 0.04 -37.50
CA GLU A 145 15.44 -1.41 -37.39
C GLU A 145 14.34 -1.90 -38.37
N THR A 146 14.75 -2.71 -39.34
CA THR A 146 13.88 -3.19 -40.44
C THR A 146 13.37 -4.62 -40.21
N ASP A 147 13.75 -5.23 -39.10
CA ASP A 147 13.33 -6.57 -38.72
C ASP A 147 11.93 -6.50 -38.06
N LEU A 148 10.90 -6.55 -38.89
CA LEU A 148 9.48 -6.52 -38.47
C LEU A 148 9.01 -7.82 -37.82
N THR A 149 9.93 -8.76 -37.61
CA THR A 149 9.68 -10.06 -36.99
C THR A 149 9.67 -10.00 -35.46
N GLN A 150 10.22 -8.92 -34.88
CA GLN A 150 10.26 -8.74 -33.42
C GLN A 150 8.87 -8.46 -32.86
N LYS A 151 8.41 -9.32 -31.95
CA LYS A 151 7.05 -9.27 -31.39
C LYS A 151 7.12 -8.59 -30.03
N SER A 152 6.59 -7.37 -29.93
CA SER A 152 6.41 -6.69 -28.63
C SER A 152 5.04 -7.00 -28.07
N VAL A 153 4.98 -7.49 -26.83
CA VAL A 153 3.73 -7.81 -26.14
C VAL A 153 3.57 -6.88 -24.95
N ILE A 154 2.37 -6.29 -24.84
CA ILE A 154 2.01 -5.37 -23.78
C ILE A 154 1.21 -6.13 -22.73
N TYR A 155 1.73 -6.11 -21.51
CA TYR A 155 1.14 -6.67 -20.31
C TYR A 155 0.62 -5.56 -19.41
N ARG A 156 -0.50 -5.83 -18.74
CA ARG A 156 -0.97 -5.05 -17.61
C ARG A 156 -0.77 -5.89 -16.36
N ILE A 157 0.00 -5.35 -15.43
CA ILE A 157 0.30 -5.98 -14.16
C ILE A 157 -0.54 -5.29 -13.11
N THR A 158 -1.28 -6.06 -12.30
CA THR A 158 -1.94 -5.55 -11.10
C THR A 158 -1.36 -6.27 -9.89
N ALA A 159 -0.75 -5.53 -8.97
CA ALA A 159 -0.09 -6.07 -7.78
C ALA A 159 -0.80 -5.57 -6.52
N ARG A 160 -0.86 -6.41 -5.50
CA ARG A 160 -1.42 -6.11 -4.18
C ARG A 160 -0.38 -6.39 -3.11
N GLY A 161 -0.14 -5.38 -2.29
CA GLY A 161 0.68 -5.45 -1.08
C GLY A 161 -0.15 -5.24 0.17
N THR A 162 0.27 -5.85 1.27
CA THR A 162 -0.28 -5.64 2.62
C THR A 162 0.76 -4.96 3.50
N GLY A 163 0.31 -4.17 4.47
CA GLY A 163 1.19 -3.57 5.47
C GLY A 163 1.60 -4.56 6.56
N GLY A 164 2.00 -4.01 7.70
CA GLY A 164 2.15 -4.73 8.97
C GLY A 164 0.82 -5.23 9.54
N SER A 165 -0.29 -4.91 8.89
CA SER A 165 -1.60 -5.55 9.07
C SER A 165 -2.20 -5.96 7.72
N ASP A 166 -3.00 -7.02 7.68
CA ASP A 166 -3.76 -7.39 6.47
C ASP A 166 -4.90 -6.42 6.14
N SER A 167 -5.27 -5.53 7.08
CA SER A 167 -6.29 -4.48 6.86
C SER A 167 -5.79 -3.34 5.99
N THR A 168 -4.49 -3.06 6.00
CA THR A 168 -3.89 -2.01 5.17
C THR A 168 -3.40 -2.62 3.87
N GLN A 169 -4.04 -2.26 2.78
CA GLN A 169 -3.79 -2.84 1.48
C GLN A 169 -3.58 -1.75 0.44
N THR A 170 -2.57 -1.95 -0.40
CA THR A 170 -2.33 -1.09 -1.56
C THR A 170 -2.37 -1.95 -2.81
N ILE A 171 -3.09 -1.48 -3.82
CA ILE A 171 -3.13 -2.11 -5.14
C ILE A 171 -2.50 -1.14 -6.14
N LEU A 172 -1.48 -1.63 -6.85
CA LEU A 172 -0.80 -0.90 -7.90
C LEU A 172 -1.08 -1.55 -9.26
N ARG A 173 -1.09 -0.73 -10.30
CA ARG A 173 -1.27 -1.18 -11.68
C ARG A 173 -0.25 -0.50 -12.58
N SER A 174 0.46 -1.31 -13.36
CA SER A 174 1.43 -0.85 -14.36
C SER A 174 1.17 -1.52 -15.70
N HIS A 175 1.65 -0.90 -16.77
CA HIS A 175 1.75 -1.53 -18.08
C HIS A 175 3.22 -1.75 -18.41
N TYR A 176 3.55 -2.98 -18.81
CA TYR A 176 4.91 -3.41 -19.12
C TYR A 176 4.92 -3.98 -20.54
N ALA A 177 5.79 -3.46 -21.39
CA ALA A 177 5.96 -3.95 -22.75
C ALA A 177 7.26 -4.74 -22.83
N ARG A 178 7.22 -5.94 -23.42
CA ARG A 178 8.40 -6.76 -23.64
C ARG A 178 8.48 -7.19 -25.10
N ALA A 179 9.63 -6.94 -25.71
CA ALA A 179 9.99 -7.51 -27.00
C ALA A 179 10.50 -8.94 -26.81
N TYR A 180 9.98 -9.86 -27.62
CA TYR A 180 10.44 -11.23 -27.75
C TYR A 180 11.18 -11.42 -29.07
#